data_AF-A0A7K3DE46-F1
#
_entry.id   AF-A0A7K3DE46-F1
#
_cell.length_a   1.000
_cell.length_b   1.000
_cell.length_c   1.000
_cell.angle_alpha   90.00
_cell.angle_beta   90.00
_cell.angle_gamma   90.00
#
_symmetry.space_group_name_H-M   'P 1'
#
loop_
_entity.id
_entity.type
_entity.pdbx_description
1 polymer ?
#
loop_
_entity_poly.entity_id
_entity_poly.type
_entity_poly.pdbx_seq_one_letter_code
_entity_poly.pdbx_strand_id
1 'polypeptide(L)'
;PGTPPGRSGGGGGGRRRLTMFLAGVVGAALVVVLAYVLTSGGDKDDKAEPSPTPTTSAPRLPAGVQCVGDSCTGKDPEAMGCGGDFADSTAKILSGTTQVEVRYSKTCKAAWARVQGAAPGDSVLLRSGTESSKKGLVGDADTDAYTPMLAVSSSGDAKACATLASGTEVCTK
;
A
#
# COMPACT_ATOMS: atom_id res chain seq x y z
N PRO A 1 89.90 6.74 -10.50
CA PRO A 1 89.65 7.34 -9.18
C PRO A 1 88.16 7.71 -9.00
N GLY A 2 87.35 7.14 -8.11
CA GLY A 2 87.51 6.13 -7.07
C GLY A 2 86.11 5.82 -6.47
N THR A 3 85.93 4.61 -5.95
CA THR A 3 84.69 4.07 -5.32
C THR A 3 84.68 4.34 -3.78
N PRO A 4 83.69 3.88 -2.98
CA PRO A 4 83.01 4.59 -1.89
C PRO A 4 83.59 4.22 -0.49
N PRO A 5 82.97 4.49 0.70
CA PRO A 5 81.79 3.75 1.19
C PRO A 5 80.83 4.55 2.12
N GLY A 6 79.70 3.93 2.46
CA GLY A 6 78.82 4.39 3.55
C GLY A 6 79.17 3.79 4.91
N ARG A 7 78.64 4.39 6.00
CA ARG A 7 78.32 3.87 7.35
C ARG A 7 78.08 5.08 8.28
N SER A 8 77.26 5.14 9.31
CA SER A 8 76.44 4.22 10.13
C SER A 8 75.34 5.11 10.77
N GLY A 9 74.13 4.62 11.10
CA GLY A 9 73.78 4.11 12.44
C GLY A 9 73.77 5.22 13.51
N GLY A 10 72.72 5.48 14.30
CA GLY A 10 71.42 4.87 14.50
C GLY A 10 70.74 5.54 15.72
N GLY A 11 69.58 5.03 16.10
CA GLY A 11 69.04 5.15 17.46
C GLY A 11 67.92 6.17 17.65
N GLY A 12 66.76 5.70 18.11
CA GLY A 12 65.78 6.59 18.72
C GLY A 12 64.28 6.26 18.56
N GLY A 13 63.91 5.05 18.14
CA GLY A 13 62.53 4.57 18.31
C GLY A 13 62.22 4.36 19.80
N GLY A 14 61.09 4.87 20.28
CA GLY A 14 60.61 4.49 21.62
C GLY A 14 59.55 5.36 22.30
N ARG A 15 59.30 6.60 21.86
CA ARG A 15 58.43 7.52 22.63
C ARG A 15 57.16 8.05 21.97
N ARG A 16 56.91 7.73 20.69
CA ARG A 16 55.68 8.19 19.97
C ARG A 16 54.62 7.09 19.75
N ARG A 17 54.85 5.87 20.23
CA ARG A 17 53.91 4.73 20.09
C ARG A 17 53.32 4.23 21.42
N LEU A 18 53.43 5.01 22.51
CA LEU A 18 52.89 4.60 23.83
C LEU A 18 51.61 5.32 24.24
N THR A 19 51.21 6.41 23.57
CA THR A 19 49.93 7.09 23.85
C THR A 19 48.74 6.53 23.07
N MET A 20 48.94 5.51 22.24
CA MET A 20 47.86 4.82 21.49
C MET A 20 47.44 3.47 22.11
N PHE A 21 47.75 3.19 23.38
CA PHE A 21 47.34 1.95 24.05
C PHE A 21 46.70 2.12 25.44
N LEU A 22 46.28 3.33 25.83
CA LEU A 22 45.61 3.59 27.12
C LEU A 22 44.17 4.09 27.00
N ALA A 23 43.60 4.16 25.80
CA ALA A 23 42.18 4.45 25.56
C ALA A 23 41.34 3.20 25.18
N GLY A 24 41.94 2.00 25.19
CA GLY A 24 41.26 0.76 24.80
C GLY A 24 40.76 -0.13 25.95
N VAL A 25 41.27 0.06 27.17
CA VAL A 25 41.05 -0.91 28.27
C VAL A 25 39.76 -0.64 29.07
N VAL A 26 39.21 0.58 29.05
CA VAL A 26 37.95 0.90 29.76
C VAL A 26 36.71 0.44 28.97
N GLY A 27 36.78 0.38 27.64
CA GLY A 27 35.65 -0.05 26.80
C GLY A 27 35.36 -1.55 26.86
N ALA A 28 36.39 -2.39 26.98
CA ALA A 28 36.22 -3.84 26.98
C ALA A 28 35.55 -4.39 28.26
N ALA A 29 35.80 -3.77 29.42
CA ALA A 29 35.22 -4.22 30.68
C ALA A 29 33.70 -3.98 30.76
N LEU A 30 33.20 -2.87 30.19
CA LEU A 30 31.76 -2.56 30.17
C LEU A 30 30.97 -3.49 29.25
N VAL A 31 31.57 -3.96 28.14
CA VAL A 31 30.93 -4.90 27.22
C VAL A 31 30.81 -6.30 27.83
N VAL A 32 31.80 -6.73 28.63
CA VAL A 32 31.76 -8.04 29.31
C VAL A 32 30.75 -8.06 30.46
N VAL A 33 30.60 -6.97 31.22
CA VAL A 33 29.57 -6.88 32.27
C VAL A 33 28.16 -6.79 31.68
N LEU A 34 27.96 -6.05 30.57
CA LEU A 34 26.68 -6.01 29.87
C LEU A 34 26.29 -7.37 29.27
N ALA A 35 27.27 -8.11 28.73
CA ALA A 35 27.04 -9.47 28.25
C ALA A 35 26.76 -10.47 29.39
N TYR A 36 27.40 -10.31 30.56
CA TYR A 36 27.16 -11.17 31.71
C TYR A 36 25.78 -10.95 32.34
N VAL A 37 25.32 -9.70 32.46
CA VAL A 37 23.98 -9.37 33.01
C VAL A 37 22.85 -9.79 32.05
N LEU A 38 23.08 -9.75 30.74
CA LEU A 38 22.11 -10.21 29.74
C LEU A 38 22.04 -11.75 29.61
N THR A 39 23.07 -12.48 30.06
CA THR A 39 23.13 -13.96 29.93
C THR A 39 22.90 -14.73 31.23
N SER A 40 22.77 -14.06 32.38
CA SER A 40 22.61 -14.70 33.71
C SER A 40 21.39 -14.22 34.50
N GLY A 41 20.47 -13.49 33.85
CA GLY A 41 19.27 -12.95 34.47
C GLY A 41 17.99 -13.67 34.07
N GLY A 42 17.75 -14.86 34.63
CA GLY A 42 16.38 -15.32 34.91
C GLY A 42 15.98 -16.70 34.38
N ASP A 43 16.21 -17.72 35.21
CA ASP A 43 15.34 -18.89 35.28
C ASP A 43 13.90 -18.45 35.58
N LYS A 44 13.01 -18.62 34.60
CA LYS A 44 11.61 -18.97 34.82
C LYS A 44 11.28 -20.07 33.81
N ASP A 45 11.06 -21.26 34.34
CA ASP A 45 10.39 -22.36 33.67
C ASP A 45 9.00 -21.90 33.21
N ASP A 46 8.90 -21.49 31.96
CA ASP A 46 7.65 -21.54 31.21
C ASP A 46 7.99 -22.19 29.87
N LYS A 47 7.44 -23.40 29.64
CA LYS A 47 7.48 -24.09 28.35
C LYS A 47 7.21 -23.07 27.24
N ALA A 48 8.21 -22.80 26.40
CA ALA A 48 8.00 -22.11 25.14
C ALA A 48 7.13 -23.01 24.25
N GLU A 49 5.82 -22.86 24.39
CA GLU A 49 4.83 -23.34 23.45
C GLU A 49 5.17 -22.70 22.09
N PRO A 50 5.20 -23.47 20.98
CA PRO A 50 5.49 -22.90 19.68
C PRO A 50 4.51 -21.76 19.40
N SER A 51 5.04 -20.55 19.29
CA SER A 51 4.26 -19.35 18.99
C SER A 51 3.48 -19.61 17.68
N PRO A 52 2.15 -19.55 17.69
CA PRO A 52 1.37 -19.86 16.49
C PRO A 52 1.72 -18.85 15.41
N THR A 53 2.34 -19.32 14.32
CA THR A 53 2.48 -18.53 13.09
C THR A 53 1.08 -18.12 12.66
N PRO A 54 0.78 -16.81 12.46
CA PRO A 54 -0.54 -16.39 12.02
C PRO A 54 -0.78 -16.93 10.61
N THR A 55 -1.46 -18.08 10.53
CA THR A 55 -1.98 -18.59 9.28
C THR A 55 -3.25 -17.80 9.00
N THR A 56 -3.10 -16.59 8.46
CA THR A 56 -4.26 -15.90 7.86
C THR A 56 -4.61 -16.68 6.62
N SER A 57 -5.61 -17.55 6.72
CA SER A 57 -6.21 -18.16 5.54
C SER A 57 -6.87 -17.03 4.73
N ALA A 58 -6.37 -16.80 3.52
CA ALA A 58 -7.00 -15.83 2.63
C ALA A 58 -8.47 -16.25 2.39
N PRO A 59 -9.42 -15.30 2.35
CA PRO A 59 -10.81 -15.63 2.05
C PRO A 59 -10.90 -16.44 0.75
N ARG A 60 -11.67 -17.53 0.76
CA ARG A 60 -11.93 -18.29 -0.46
C ARG A 60 -12.88 -17.49 -1.34
N LEU A 61 -12.35 -16.91 -2.41
CA LEU A 61 -13.12 -16.13 -3.36
C LEU A 61 -13.79 -17.04 -4.41
N PRO A 62 -14.97 -16.66 -4.95
CA PRO A 62 -15.55 -17.32 -6.12
C PRO A 62 -14.57 -17.33 -7.30
N ALA A 63 -14.76 -18.27 -8.22
CA ALA A 63 -13.91 -18.37 -9.41
C ALA A 63 -13.92 -17.05 -10.19
N GLY A 64 -12.73 -16.57 -10.58
CA GLY A 64 -12.55 -15.32 -11.32
C GLY A 64 -12.44 -14.07 -10.46
N VAL A 65 -12.84 -14.10 -9.18
CA VAL A 65 -12.70 -12.95 -8.28
C VAL A 65 -11.29 -12.90 -7.69
N GLN A 66 -10.60 -11.76 -7.86
CA GLN A 66 -9.17 -11.63 -7.54
C GLN A 66 -8.86 -10.69 -6.36
N CYS A 67 -9.87 -10.00 -5.82
CA CYS A 67 -9.67 -9.08 -4.69
C CYS A 67 -10.92 -9.02 -3.79
N VAL A 68 -10.74 -8.50 -2.58
CA VAL A 68 -11.82 -8.16 -1.65
C VAL A 68 -11.43 -6.98 -0.75
N GLY A 69 -12.39 -6.11 -0.45
CA GLY A 69 -12.22 -4.93 0.40
C GLY A 69 -11.13 -4.01 -0.13
N ASP A 70 -10.27 -3.51 0.76
CA ASP A 70 -9.23 -2.53 0.44
C ASP A 70 -8.28 -2.96 -0.67
N SER A 71 -8.07 -4.28 -0.83
CA SER A 71 -7.24 -4.82 -1.91
C SER A 71 -7.82 -4.61 -3.31
N CYS A 72 -9.10 -4.22 -3.42
CA CYS A 72 -9.78 -3.85 -4.66
C CYS A 72 -9.65 -2.36 -5.01
N THR A 73 -9.35 -1.49 -4.05
CA THR A 73 -9.34 -0.05 -4.27
C THR A 73 -8.36 0.33 -5.38
N GLY A 74 -8.84 1.11 -6.35
CA GLY A 74 -8.08 1.57 -7.51
C GLY A 74 -7.91 0.52 -8.62
N LYS A 75 -8.43 -0.70 -8.46
CA LYS A 75 -8.40 -1.74 -9.47
C LYS A 75 -9.66 -1.72 -10.34
N ASP A 76 -9.52 -2.29 -11.53
CA ASP A 76 -10.61 -2.41 -12.48
C ASP A 76 -11.65 -3.47 -12.03
N PRO A 77 -12.95 -3.15 -11.93
CA PRO A 77 -13.96 -4.08 -11.46
C PRO A 77 -14.15 -5.31 -12.36
N GLU A 78 -14.01 -5.18 -13.67
CA GLU A 78 -14.21 -6.30 -14.61
C GLU A 78 -12.99 -7.21 -14.62
N ALA A 79 -11.77 -6.64 -14.63
CA ALA A 79 -10.52 -7.40 -14.57
C ALA A 79 -10.39 -8.20 -13.26
N MET A 80 -10.93 -7.67 -12.16
CA MET A 80 -10.95 -8.36 -10.86
C MET A 80 -12.12 -9.33 -10.69
N GLY A 81 -12.99 -9.47 -11.70
CA GLY A 81 -14.16 -10.35 -11.66
C GLY A 81 -15.27 -9.89 -10.71
N CYS A 82 -15.27 -8.61 -10.33
CA CYS A 82 -16.27 -8.05 -9.41
C CYS A 82 -17.55 -7.59 -10.12
N GLY A 83 -17.49 -7.40 -11.44
CA GLY A 83 -18.61 -7.04 -12.31
C GLY A 83 -19.59 -8.18 -12.60
N GLY A 84 -20.34 -8.03 -13.71
CA GLY A 84 -21.34 -9.02 -14.13
C GLY A 84 -22.35 -9.38 -13.03
N ASP A 85 -22.55 -10.70 -12.83
CA ASP A 85 -23.47 -11.28 -11.84
C ASP A 85 -23.07 -11.01 -10.38
N PHE A 86 -21.84 -10.57 -10.13
CA PHE A 86 -21.38 -10.22 -8.78
C PHE A 86 -21.65 -8.77 -8.40
N ALA A 87 -22.28 -7.98 -9.28
CA ALA A 87 -22.58 -6.59 -9.00
C ALA A 87 -24.00 -6.18 -9.38
N ASP A 88 -24.60 -5.40 -8.49
CA ASP A 88 -25.92 -4.81 -8.62
C ASP A 88 -25.83 -3.28 -8.70
N SER A 89 -26.85 -2.65 -9.28
CA SER A 89 -27.00 -1.19 -9.23
C SER A 89 -27.75 -0.79 -7.97
N THR A 90 -27.12 0.01 -7.11
CA THR A 90 -27.66 0.35 -5.78
C THR A 90 -28.26 1.75 -5.73
N ALA A 91 -27.82 2.64 -6.63
CA ALA A 91 -28.42 3.94 -6.87
C ALA A 91 -28.31 4.29 -8.35
N LYS A 92 -29.29 5.04 -8.88
CA LYS A 92 -29.36 5.45 -10.29
C LYS A 92 -30.04 6.80 -10.44
N ILE A 93 -29.57 7.59 -11.40
CA ILE A 93 -30.22 8.83 -11.85
C ILE A 93 -30.09 8.97 -13.37
N LEU A 94 -31.09 9.58 -14.00
CA LEU A 94 -31.13 9.88 -15.43
C LEU A 94 -31.15 11.39 -15.63
N SER A 95 -30.31 11.90 -16.52
CA SER A 95 -30.25 13.29 -16.95
C SER A 95 -30.18 13.34 -18.47
N GLY A 96 -31.33 13.60 -19.11
CA GLY A 96 -31.45 13.44 -20.56
C GLY A 96 -31.26 11.97 -20.96
N THR A 97 -30.29 11.70 -21.84
CA THR A 97 -29.88 10.33 -22.22
C THR A 97 -28.86 9.73 -21.26
N THR A 98 -28.25 10.54 -20.41
CA THR A 98 -27.14 10.13 -19.55
C THR A 98 -27.66 9.49 -18.28
N GLN A 99 -27.37 8.20 -18.11
CA GLN A 99 -27.68 7.44 -16.91
C GLN A 99 -26.42 7.26 -16.07
N VAL A 100 -26.49 7.68 -14.81
CA VAL A 100 -25.40 7.53 -13.82
C VAL A 100 -25.86 6.54 -12.77
N GLU A 101 -25.00 5.59 -12.40
CA GLU A 101 -25.33 4.56 -11.42
C GLU A 101 -24.14 4.18 -10.53
N VAL A 102 -24.46 3.76 -9.32
CA VAL A 102 -23.54 3.12 -8.38
C VAL A 102 -23.65 1.61 -8.56
N ARG A 103 -22.58 0.98 -9.02
CA ARG A 103 -22.42 -0.47 -9.09
C ARG A 103 -21.73 -0.94 -7.81
N TYR A 104 -22.24 -1.97 -7.17
CA TYR A 104 -21.67 -2.52 -5.94
C TYR A 104 -21.58 -4.04 -6.02
N SER A 105 -20.42 -4.58 -5.65
CA SER A 105 -20.21 -6.01 -5.48
C SER A 105 -20.12 -6.37 -4.01
N LYS A 106 -21.09 -7.16 -3.54
CA LYS A 106 -21.07 -7.74 -2.19
C LYS A 106 -19.87 -8.68 -1.99
N THR A 107 -19.53 -9.44 -3.03
CA THR A 107 -18.40 -10.38 -3.02
C THR A 107 -17.08 -9.64 -2.85
N CYS A 108 -16.88 -8.57 -3.60
CA CYS A 108 -15.64 -7.80 -3.55
C CYS A 108 -15.63 -6.72 -2.46
N LYS A 109 -16.77 -6.44 -1.81
CA LYS A 109 -16.92 -5.33 -0.84
C LYS A 109 -16.41 -4.00 -1.40
N ALA A 110 -16.75 -3.74 -2.65
CA ALA A 110 -16.29 -2.58 -3.38
C ALA A 110 -17.39 -2.06 -4.31
N ALA A 111 -17.38 -0.75 -4.54
CA ALA A 111 -18.28 -0.06 -5.43
C ALA A 111 -17.50 0.70 -6.52
N TRP A 112 -18.17 0.99 -7.62
CA TRP A 112 -17.69 1.88 -8.67
C TRP A 112 -18.86 2.63 -9.29
N ALA A 113 -18.59 3.79 -9.87
CA ALA A 113 -19.60 4.52 -10.62
C ALA A 113 -19.55 4.11 -12.09
N ARG A 114 -20.71 4.05 -12.75
CA ARG A 114 -20.84 3.87 -14.19
C ARG A 114 -21.73 4.97 -14.76
N VAL A 115 -21.36 5.45 -15.94
CA VAL A 115 -22.18 6.33 -16.77
C VAL A 115 -22.44 5.66 -18.12
N GLN A 116 -23.64 5.82 -18.66
CA GLN A 116 -24.08 5.31 -19.98
C GLN A 116 -24.90 6.38 -20.69
N GLY A 117 -24.90 6.40 -22.03
CA GLY A 117 -25.60 7.43 -22.81
C GLY A 117 -25.03 8.84 -22.59
N ALA A 118 -23.73 8.91 -22.26
CA ALA A 118 -22.97 10.13 -22.06
C ALA A 118 -22.34 10.62 -23.37
N ALA A 119 -21.97 11.90 -23.40
CA ALA A 119 -21.21 12.49 -24.50
C ALA A 119 -19.70 12.37 -24.25
N PRO A 120 -18.88 12.35 -25.31
CA PRO A 120 -17.44 12.52 -25.17
C PRO A 120 -17.06 13.72 -24.30
N GLY A 121 -16.08 13.51 -23.41
CA GLY A 121 -15.64 14.53 -22.46
C GLY A 121 -16.48 14.61 -21.17
N ASP A 122 -17.61 13.91 -21.08
CA ASP A 122 -18.27 13.66 -19.80
C ASP A 122 -17.34 12.84 -18.89
N SER A 123 -17.53 12.99 -17.57
CA SER A 123 -16.77 12.22 -16.59
C SER A 123 -17.68 11.71 -15.49
N VAL A 124 -17.27 10.60 -14.85
CA VAL A 124 -17.97 10.03 -13.70
C VAL A 124 -16.99 9.77 -12.55
N LEU A 125 -17.45 9.97 -11.32
CA LEU A 125 -16.70 9.80 -10.09
C LEU A 125 -17.57 9.06 -9.08
N LEU A 126 -16.96 8.16 -8.31
CA LEU A 126 -17.59 7.60 -7.11
C LEU A 126 -17.04 8.30 -5.87
N ARG A 127 -17.93 8.68 -4.94
CA ARG A 127 -17.60 9.23 -3.62
C ARG A 127 -18.14 8.32 -2.54
N SER A 128 -17.40 8.15 -1.44
CA SER A 128 -17.88 7.51 -0.22
C SER A 128 -17.28 8.18 1.00
N GLY A 129 -18.12 8.84 1.81
CA GLY A 129 -17.64 9.69 2.90
C GLY A 129 -16.66 10.75 2.41
N THR A 130 -15.43 10.73 2.93
CA THR A 130 -14.32 11.62 2.53
C THR A 130 -13.48 11.07 1.38
N GLU A 131 -13.70 9.82 0.97
CA GLU A 131 -12.93 9.14 -0.05
C GLU A 131 -13.60 9.28 -1.43
N SER A 132 -12.78 9.16 -2.48
CA SER A 132 -13.28 9.15 -3.86
C SER A 132 -12.44 8.26 -4.76
N SER A 133 -13.06 7.67 -5.76
CA SER A 133 -12.36 6.93 -6.81
C SER A 133 -11.54 7.86 -7.71
N LYS A 134 -10.74 7.29 -8.62
CA LYS A 134 -10.32 8.04 -9.81
C LYS A 134 -11.55 8.29 -10.71
N LYS A 135 -11.51 9.38 -11.48
CA LYS A 135 -12.55 9.67 -12.48
C LYS A 135 -12.48 8.67 -13.63
N GLY A 136 -13.63 8.24 -14.12
CA GLY A 136 -13.80 7.66 -15.44
C GLY A 136 -14.11 8.79 -16.44
N LEU A 137 -13.46 8.77 -17.60
CA LEU A 137 -13.69 9.74 -18.68
C LEU A 137 -14.33 9.01 -19.85
N VAL A 138 -15.34 9.64 -20.47
CA VAL A 138 -15.95 9.13 -21.70
C VAL A 138 -15.07 9.55 -22.88
N GLY A 139 -14.55 8.58 -23.62
CA GLY A 139 -13.69 8.79 -24.77
C GLY A 139 -14.44 9.33 -26.00
N ASP A 140 -13.70 9.77 -27.00
CA ASP A 140 -14.25 10.42 -28.21
C ASP A 140 -15.21 9.53 -29.04
N ALA A 141 -15.05 8.21 -28.94
CA ALA A 141 -15.87 7.22 -29.64
C ALA A 141 -16.79 6.41 -28.71
N ASP A 142 -16.80 6.74 -27.42
CA ASP A 142 -17.53 6.00 -26.39
C ASP A 142 -18.81 6.75 -25.98
N THR A 143 -19.74 6.02 -25.35
CA THR A 143 -20.95 6.61 -24.76
C THR A 143 -21.13 6.21 -23.30
N ASP A 144 -20.13 5.52 -22.75
CA ASP A 144 -20.10 5.00 -21.41
C ASP A 144 -18.68 5.10 -20.83
N ALA A 145 -18.62 5.09 -19.51
CA ALA A 145 -17.38 5.02 -18.76
C ALA A 145 -17.68 4.50 -17.35
N TYR A 146 -16.66 4.01 -16.68
CA TYR A 146 -16.76 3.65 -15.29
C TYR A 146 -15.48 3.98 -14.53
N THR A 147 -15.60 4.07 -13.21
CA THR A 147 -14.45 4.31 -12.33
C THR A 147 -13.78 3.00 -11.95
N PRO A 148 -12.50 3.04 -11.56
CA PRO A 148 -11.94 1.96 -10.74
C PRO A 148 -12.75 1.78 -9.45
N MET A 149 -12.60 0.61 -8.84
CA MET A 149 -13.26 0.28 -7.58
C MET A 149 -12.77 1.15 -6.42
N LEU A 150 -13.67 1.40 -5.49
CA LEU A 150 -13.41 1.94 -4.16
C LEU A 150 -13.96 0.93 -3.16
N ALA A 151 -13.13 0.47 -2.23
CA ALA A 151 -13.62 -0.33 -1.10
C ALA A 151 -14.62 0.49 -0.29
N VAL A 152 -15.76 -0.11 0.04
CA VAL A 152 -16.82 0.54 0.81
C VAL A 152 -17.34 -0.42 1.88
N SER A 153 -17.69 0.12 3.04
CA SER A 153 -18.31 -0.65 4.14
C SER A 153 -19.70 -1.14 3.78
N SER A 154 -20.47 -0.32 3.04
CA SER A 154 -21.79 -0.64 2.55
C SER A 154 -22.07 0.07 1.24
N SER A 155 -23.05 -0.42 0.48
CA SER A 155 -23.47 0.25 -0.75
C SER A 155 -24.15 1.60 -0.52
N GLY A 156 -24.75 1.82 0.66
CA GLY A 156 -25.45 3.07 0.98
C GLY A 156 -24.51 4.25 1.19
N ASP A 157 -23.23 3.98 1.43
CA ASP A 157 -22.21 5.00 1.67
C ASP A 157 -21.66 5.59 0.37
N ALA A 158 -22.05 5.04 -0.79
CA ALA A 158 -21.46 5.36 -2.08
C ALA A 158 -22.41 6.21 -2.95
N LYS A 159 -21.88 7.27 -3.55
CA LYS A 159 -22.61 8.14 -4.50
C LYS A 159 -21.84 8.27 -5.80
N ALA A 160 -22.54 8.10 -6.91
CA ALA A 160 -21.98 8.34 -8.24
C ALA A 160 -22.36 9.75 -8.69
N CYS A 161 -21.38 10.52 -9.14
CA CYS A 161 -21.57 11.85 -9.71
C CYS A 161 -20.97 11.89 -11.11
N ALA A 162 -21.73 12.34 -12.09
CA ALA A 162 -21.21 12.67 -13.41
C ALA A 162 -21.07 14.18 -13.56
N THR A 163 -19.96 14.61 -14.14
CA THR A 163 -19.78 15.99 -14.62
C THR A 163 -19.90 15.95 -16.13
N LEU A 164 -20.93 16.60 -16.66
CA LEU A 164 -21.14 16.71 -18.10
C LEU A 164 -20.13 17.69 -18.72
N ALA A 165 -19.88 17.58 -20.03
CA ALA A 165 -19.00 18.48 -20.75
C ALA A 165 -19.41 19.96 -20.67
N SER A 166 -20.70 20.23 -20.38
CA SER A 166 -21.22 21.57 -20.08
C SER A 166 -20.80 22.13 -18.72
N GLY A 167 -20.19 21.31 -17.85
CA GLY A 167 -19.82 21.63 -16.48
C GLY A 167 -20.90 21.28 -15.44
N THR A 168 -22.10 20.88 -15.88
CA THR A 168 -23.18 20.48 -14.96
C THR A 168 -22.83 19.18 -14.25
N GLU A 169 -22.94 19.15 -12.92
CA GLU A 169 -22.80 17.93 -12.12
C GLU A 169 -24.17 17.34 -11.79
N VAL A 170 -24.32 16.03 -11.97
CA VAL A 170 -25.51 15.25 -11.58
C VAL A 170 -25.07 14.06 -10.72
N CYS A 171 -25.69 13.89 -9.55
CA CYS A 171 -25.34 12.85 -8.60
C CYS A 171 -26.53 11.96 -8.25
N THR A 172 -26.24 10.68 -7.98
CA THR A 172 -27.20 9.79 -7.33
C THR A 172 -27.48 10.25 -5.89
N LYS A 173 -28.67 9.93 -5.37
CA LYS A 173 -29.05 10.28 -3.99
C LYS A 173 -28.21 9.54 -2.96
#